data_AF-A0A7V4JEK1-F1
#
_entry.id   AF-A0A7V4JEK1-F1
#
_cell.length_a   1.000
_cell.length_b   1.000
_cell.length_c   1.000
_cell.angle_alpha   90.00
_cell.angle_beta   90.00
_cell.angle_gamma   90.00
#
_symmetry.space_group_name_H-M   'P 1'
#
loop_
_entity.id
_entity.type
_entity.pdbx_description
1 polymer ?
#
loop_
_entity_poly.entity_id
_entity_poly.type
_entity_poly.pdbx_seq_one_letter_code
_entity_poly.pdbx_strand_id
1 'polypeptide(L)'
;MDWPPCASGVGKGWPPSSKRCEEGSEAMTRTSALFTETDNPTGPADKRRLRGPERRAQIIEATLRLVAKHGLAGTSMSLIADAVGISNAALYRHFRSREDILIAAHDALIDRVYAWLNSSNASNVIDRLREMGESHARLFSQDIEGFNVPMFQFITWIPKDRVHEHVVRRRVEMLRWYADLIEEGKAQGTIRADIETDLIVAELFAWIWWEDLSYLEGLDRESTLKGSANMFSRLLDRISTSAPERR
;
A
#
# COMPACT_ATOMS: atom_id res chain seq x y z
N MET A 1 6.83 6.14 33.11
CA MET A 1 6.45 4.72 32.93
C MET A 1 7.71 4.00 32.59
N ASP A 2 8.32 3.34 33.57
CA ASP A 2 9.59 2.65 33.44
C ASP A 2 9.36 1.21 32.97
N TRP A 3 10.12 0.79 31.96
CA TRP A 3 10.08 -0.55 31.38
C TRP A 3 11.00 -1.51 32.15
N PRO A 4 10.64 -2.79 32.34
CA PRO A 4 11.51 -3.73 33.06
C PRO A 4 12.71 -4.20 32.21
N PRO A 5 13.84 -4.61 32.83
CA PRO A 5 15.02 -5.04 32.09
C PRO A 5 14.83 -6.42 31.46
N CYS A 6 15.31 -6.57 30.22
CA CYS A 6 15.28 -7.82 29.46
C CYS A 6 16.03 -8.94 30.19
N ALA A 7 15.34 -10.06 30.43
CA ALA A 7 15.94 -11.30 30.89
C ALA A 7 16.67 -12.01 29.73
N SER A 8 17.85 -12.52 30.06
CA SER A 8 18.85 -13.17 29.21
C SER A 8 18.69 -14.70 29.13
N GLY A 9 19.00 -15.26 27.94
CA GLY A 9 19.25 -16.70 27.70
C GLY A 9 17.98 -17.50 27.44
N VAL A 10 17.76 -18.17 26.31
CA VAL A 10 18.51 -19.23 25.60
C VAL A 10 17.93 -19.24 24.16
N GLY A 11 18.59 -19.52 23.03
CA GLY A 11 19.93 -19.92 22.66
C GLY A 11 19.84 -20.46 21.23
N LYS A 12 20.79 -20.01 20.37
CA LYS A 12 21.26 -20.64 19.12
C LYS A 12 20.35 -20.59 17.88
N GLY A 13 20.74 -19.69 16.96
CA GLY A 13 20.80 -20.01 15.53
C GLY A 13 20.34 -18.89 14.62
N TRP A 14 21.30 -18.24 13.93
CA TRP A 14 21.15 -17.46 12.70
C TRP A 14 20.86 -15.94 12.81
N PRO A 15 21.51 -15.08 11.99
CA PRO A 15 22.65 -15.30 11.05
C PRO A 15 23.99 -14.73 11.54
N PRO A 16 25.13 -15.10 10.89
CA PRO A 16 26.47 -14.63 11.26
C PRO A 16 26.86 -13.28 10.62
N SER A 17 27.72 -12.59 11.37
CA SER A 17 28.62 -11.47 11.09
C SER A 17 28.75 -10.89 9.67
N SER A 18 28.59 -9.56 9.66
CA SER A 18 29.23 -8.56 8.81
C SER A 18 30.58 -8.92 8.18
N LYS A 19 30.69 -8.64 6.87
CA LYS A 19 31.95 -8.15 6.29
C LYS A 19 31.70 -6.84 5.54
N ARG A 20 32.28 -5.80 6.12
CA ARG A 20 32.71 -4.54 5.50
C ARG A 20 33.70 -4.86 4.37
N CYS A 21 33.46 -4.34 3.18
CA CYS A 21 34.50 -4.08 2.19
C CYS A 21 34.43 -2.58 1.85
N GLU A 22 35.31 -1.82 2.48
CA GLU A 22 35.85 -0.57 1.93
C GLU A 22 37.04 -0.97 1.04
N GLU A 23 37.22 -0.24 -0.06
CA GLU A 23 38.35 -0.14 -1.02
C GLU A 23 37.79 -0.19 -2.47
N GLY A 24 38.00 0.77 -3.37
CA GLY A 24 38.91 1.91 -3.35
C GLY A 24 38.53 2.98 -4.38
N SER A 25 38.94 4.21 -4.05
CA SER A 25 38.97 5.39 -4.91
C SER A 25 40.15 5.31 -5.91
N GLU A 26 40.05 6.08 -6.99
CA GLU A 26 41.10 6.51 -7.94
C GLU A 26 41.25 5.72 -9.26
N ALA A 27 40.69 6.31 -10.33
CA ALA A 27 41.40 6.50 -11.60
C ALA A 27 40.69 7.56 -12.47
N MET A 28 41.11 8.82 -12.31
CA MET A 28 41.01 9.87 -13.33
C MET A 28 42.22 9.62 -14.27
N THR A 29 42.14 9.61 -15.61
CA THR A 29 42.46 10.78 -16.45
C THR A 29 42.62 10.38 -17.95
N ARG A 30 42.05 11.20 -18.85
CA ARG A 30 42.37 11.48 -20.28
C ARG A 30 42.11 10.45 -21.39
N THR A 31 41.25 10.85 -22.35
CA THR A 31 41.55 11.15 -23.79
C THR A 31 40.24 11.64 -24.44
N SER A 32 39.96 12.95 -24.49
CA SER A 32 40.20 13.90 -25.59
C SER A 32 39.66 13.52 -26.98
N ALA A 33 38.65 14.29 -27.39
CA ALA A 33 38.31 14.79 -28.73
C ALA A 33 37.86 13.80 -29.82
N LEU A 34 36.59 13.94 -30.22
CA LEU A 34 36.15 14.39 -31.55
C LEU A 34 34.67 13.99 -31.71
N PHE A 35 33.73 14.90 -31.50
CA PHE A 35 32.49 14.94 -32.29
C PHE A 35 31.93 16.35 -32.29
N THR A 36 31.68 16.80 -33.51
CA THR A 36 31.33 18.14 -33.94
C THR A 36 29.96 18.58 -33.46
N GLU A 37 29.93 19.84 -33.09
CA GLU A 37 28.80 20.74 -32.89
C GLU A 37 27.77 20.66 -34.04
N THR A 38 26.55 20.21 -33.74
CA THR A 38 25.34 20.54 -34.50
C THR A 38 24.14 20.71 -33.57
N ASP A 39 23.53 21.89 -33.68
CA ASP A 39 22.18 22.29 -33.30
C ASP A 39 21.66 22.02 -31.87
N ASN A 40 21.80 23.07 -31.07
CA ASN A 40 21.06 23.34 -29.85
C ASN A 40 19.64 23.85 -30.17
N PRO A 41 18.55 23.16 -29.75
CA PRO A 41 17.26 23.80 -29.59
C PRO A 41 17.06 24.14 -28.11
N THR A 42 17.49 25.34 -27.71
CA THR A 42 16.96 26.00 -26.52
C THR A 42 15.53 26.42 -26.76
N GLY A 43 14.58 25.65 -26.24
CA GLY A 43 13.21 26.08 -26.00
C GLY A 43 12.70 25.39 -24.72
N PRO A 44 12.10 26.12 -23.76
CA PRO A 44 11.47 25.45 -22.62
C PRO A 44 10.33 24.61 -23.17
N ALA A 45 10.39 23.29 -22.96
CA ALA A 45 9.30 22.39 -23.27
C ALA A 45 8.01 22.97 -22.67
N ASP A 46 7.03 23.24 -23.53
CA ASP A 46 5.71 23.75 -23.16
C ASP A 46 5.12 22.82 -22.09
N LYS A 47 5.18 23.26 -20.82
CA LYS A 47 4.42 22.69 -19.72
C LYS A 47 2.96 23.01 -19.96
N ARG A 48 2.40 22.38 -20.99
CA ARG A 48 1.03 22.51 -21.45
C ARG A 48 0.16 22.46 -20.21
N ARG A 49 -0.54 23.57 -19.94
CA ARG A 49 -1.36 23.80 -18.76
C ARG A 49 -2.31 22.60 -18.58
N LEU A 50 -1.89 21.60 -17.80
CA LEU A 50 -2.68 20.38 -17.56
C LEU A 50 -4.09 20.80 -17.15
N ARG A 51 -5.09 20.13 -17.72
CA ARG A 51 -6.50 20.44 -17.43
C ARG A 51 -6.75 20.22 -15.93
N GLY A 52 -7.76 20.89 -15.37
CA GLY A 52 -8.07 20.82 -13.93
C GLY A 52 -8.07 19.40 -13.34
N PRO A 53 -8.72 18.41 -13.97
CA PRO A 53 -8.72 17.01 -13.50
C PRO A 53 -7.35 16.33 -13.54
N GLU A 54 -6.59 16.49 -14.64
CA GLU A 54 -5.23 15.93 -14.81
C GLU A 54 -4.28 16.51 -13.75
N ARG A 55 -4.42 17.81 -13.45
CA ARG A 55 -3.64 18.48 -12.41
C ARG A 55 -3.98 17.94 -11.02
N ARG A 56 -5.26 17.72 -10.73
CA ARG A 56 -5.70 17.20 -9.43
C ARG A 56 -5.14 15.80 -9.18
N ALA A 57 -5.18 14.92 -10.18
CA ALA A 57 -4.56 13.59 -10.10
C ALA A 57 -3.04 13.68 -9.86
N GLN A 58 -2.34 14.56 -10.56
CA GLN A 58 -0.90 14.76 -10.36
C GLN A 58 -0.57 15.23 -8.92
N ILE A 59 -1.36 16.14 -8.36
CA ILE A 59 -1.22 16.60 -6.98
C ILE A 59 -1.40 15.44 -6.00
N ILE A 60 -2.41 14.59 -6.22
CA ILE A 60 -2.68 13.42 -5.38
C ILE A 60 -1.49 12.44 -5.44
N GLU A 61 -1.02 12.08 -6.63
CA GLU A 61 0.12 11.16 -6.80
C GLU A 61 1.42 11.70 -6.18
N ALA A 62 1.69 13.00 -6.34
CA ALA A 62 2.82 13.63 -5.67
C ALA A 62 2.67 13.61 -4.15
N THR A 63 1.45 13.82 -3.64
CA THR A 63 1.17 13.77 -2.21
C THR A 63 1.41 12.38 -1.64
N LEU A 64 0.98 11.31 -2.31
CA LEU A 64 1.22 9.93 -1.86
C LEU A 64 2.72 9.63 -1.72
N ARG A 65 3.54 10.01 -2.71
CA ARG A 65 5.00 9.87 -2.64
C ARG A 65 5.62 10.70 -1.51
N LEU A 66 5.13 11.92 -1.28
CA LEU A 66 5.60 12.76 -0.19
C LEU A 66 5.21 12.19 1.17
N VAL A 67 3.99 11.65 1.31
CA VAL A 67 3.55 10.96 2.52
C VAL A 67 4.41 9.73 2.78
N ALA A 68 4.77 8.97 1.75
CA ALA A 68 5.66 7.82 1.90
C ALA A 68 7.04 8.23 2.45
N LYS A 69 7.56 9.37 1.98
CA LYS A 69 8.90 9.86 2.33
C LYS A 69 8.97 10.66 3.63
N HIS A 70 7.93 11.43 3.94
CA HIS A 70 7.93 12.44 5.00
C HIS A 70 6.85 12.19 6.07
N GLY A 71 6.07 11.12 5.92
CA GLY A 71 4.88 10.86 6.71
C GLY A 71 3.77 11.87 6.45
N LEU A 72 2.61 11.68 7.10
CA LEU A 72 1.55 12.69 7.04
C LEU A 72 2.10 14.02 7.57
N ALA A 73 2.55 14.08 8.82
CA ALA A 73 2.95 15.33 9.49
C ALA A 73 3.98 16.16 8.70
N GLY A 74 4.96 15.53 8.06
CA GLY A 74 5.99 16.23 7.28
C GLY A 74 5.54 16.72 5.89
N THR A 75 4.37 16.30 5.41
CA THR A 75 3.87 16.65 4.08
C THR A 75 3.12 17.99 4.11
N SER A 76 3.79 19.10 3.79
CA SER A 76 3.21 20.45 3.83
C SER A 76 2.63 20.92 2.49
N MET A 77 1.78 21.96 2.50
CA MET A 77 1.28 22.60 1.27
C MET A 77 2.41 23.07 0.36
N SER A 78 3.45 23.69 0.93
CA SER A 78 4.61 24.15 0.16
C SER A 78 5.34 22.99 -0.49
N LEU A 79 5.58 21.91 0.28
CA LEU A 79 6.28 20.74 -0.24
C LEU A 79 5.52 20.09 -1.40
N ILE A 80 4.18 20.02 -1.31
CA ILE A 80 3.33 19.53 -2.40
C ILE A 80 3.41 20.45 -3.62
N ALA A 81 3.29 21.77 -3.41
CA ALA A 81 3.32 22.75 -4.49
C ALA A 81 4.66 22.72 -5.24
N ASP A 82 5.76 22.65 -4.50
CA ASP A 82 7.12 22.53 -5.03
C ASP A 82 7.28 21.22 -5.82
N ALA A 83 6.80 20.09 -5.29
CA ALA A 83 6.88 18.79 -5.94
C ALA A 83 6.13 18.73 -7.29
N VAL A 84 5.01 19.45 -7.43
CA VAL A 84 4.27 19.51 -8.70
C VAL A 84 4.63 20.73 -9.57
N GLY A 85 5.55 21.58 -9.10
CA GLY A 85 6.05 22.75 -9.83
C GLY A 85 5.02 23.85 -10.04
N ILE A 86 4.17 24.12 -9.04
CA ILE A 86 3.19 25.23 -9.05
C ILE A 86 3.34 26.11 -7.81
N SER A 87 2.78 27.32 -7.84
CA SER A 87 2.76 28.17 -6.65
C SER A 87 1.77 27.68 -5.60
N ASN A 88 2.01 28.00 -4.32
CA ASN A 88 1.04 27.75 -3.24
C ASN A 88 -0.36 28.30 -3.58
N ALA A 89 -0.43 29.54 -4.10
CA ALA A 89 -1.69 30.13 -4.53
C ALA A 89 -2.38 29.33 -5.66
N ALA A 90 -1.62 28.71 -6.57
CA ALA A 90 -2.17 27.82 -7.58
C ALA A 90 -2.68 26.50 -6.97
N LEU A 91 -1.97 25.92 -6.00
CA LEU A 91 -2.40 24.72 -5.28
C LEU A 91 -3.72 24.95 -4.54
N TYR A 92 -3.88 26.10 -3.88
CA TYR A 92 -5.11 26.49 -3.19
C TYR A 92 -6.35 26.57 -4.11
N ARG A 93 -6.17 26.72 -5.42
CA ARG A 93 -7.28 26.66 -6.39
C ARG A 93 -7.81 25.25 -6.63
N HIS A 94 -7.01 24.22 -6.33
CA HIS A 94 -7.39 22.81 -6.46
C HIS A 94 -7.87 22.23 -5.13
N PHE A 95 -7.24 22.62 -4.02
CA PHE A 95 -7.55 22.11 -2.69
C PHE A 95 -7.50 23.24 -1.67
N ARG A 96 -8.53 23.35 -0.82
CA ARG A 96 -8.65 24.47 0.12
C ARG A 96 -7.71 24.33 1.31
N SER A 97 -7.29 23.11 1.62
CA SER A 97 -6.42 22.81 2.75
C SER A 97 -5.54 21.59 2.46
N ARG A 98 -4.49 21.43 3.28
CA ARG A 98 -3.67 20.21 3.32
C ARG A 98 -4.51 18.97 3.62
N GLU A 99 -5.46 19.08 4.55
CA GLU A 99 -6.36 17.99 4.92
C GLU A 99 -7.18 17.53 3.72
N ASP A 100 -7.69 18.44 2.89
CA ASP A 100 -8.46 18.07 1.70
C ASP A 100 -7.61 17.31 0.66
N ILE A 101 -6.31 17.61 0.56
CA ILE A 101 -5.38 16.87 -0.30
C ILE A 101 -5.15 15.47 0.27
N LEU A 102 -4.89 15.36 1.58
CA LEU A 102 -4.66 14.09 2.25
C LEU A 102 -5.89 13.18 2.19
N ILE A 103 -7.09 13.73 2.38
CA ILE A 103 -8.37 13.02 2.21
C ILE A 103 -8.48 12.48 0.78
N ALA A 104 -8.22 13.30 -0.22
CA ALA A 104 -8.28 12.87 -1.61
C ALA A 104 -7.19 11.84 -1.98
N ALA A 105 -6.02 11.92 -1.35
CA ALA A 105 -4.94 10.95 -1.52
C ALA A 105 -5.30 9.60 -0.88
N HIS A 106 -5.88 9.61 0.32
CA HIS A 106 -6.41 8.40 0.93
C HIS A 106 -7.54 7.78 0.09
N ASP A 107 -8.45 8.58 -0.44
CA ASP A 107 -9.50 8.09 -1.34
C ASP A 107 -8.92 7.40 -2.58
N ALA A 108 -7.87 7.95 -3.17
CA ALA A 108 -7.19 7.32 -4.32
C ALA A 108 -6.56 5.96 -3.96
N LEU A 109 -6.05 5.78 -2.73
CA LEU A 109 -5.58 4.47 -2.26
C LEU A 109 -6.75 3.50 -2.09
N ILE A 110 -7.86 3.94 -1.49
CA ILE A 110 -9.05 3.11 -1.32
C ILE A 110 -9.67 2.72 -2.67
N ASP A 111 -9.65 3.61 -3.66
CA ASP A 111 -10.11 3.29 -5.02
C ASP A 111 -9.28 2.18 -5.67
N ARG A 112 -7.96 2.16 -5.43
CA ARG A 112 -7.09 1.04 -5.86
C ARG A 112 -7.47 -0.27 -5.17
N VAL A 113 -7.80 -0.23 -3.88
CA VAL A 113 -8.30 -1.42 -3.14
C VAL A 113 -9.61 -1.91 -3.75
N TYR A 114 -10.58 -1.02 -3.98
CA TYR A 114 -11.86 -1.43 -4.59
C TYR A 114 -11.70 -1.94 -6.02
N ALA A 115 -10.77 -1.41 -6.81
CA ALA A 115 -10.47 -1.94 -8.13
C ALA A 115 -9.95 -3.38 -8.06
N TRP A 116 -9.08 -3.68 -7.09
CA TRP A 116 -8.62 -5.05 -6.82
C TRP A 116 -9.75 -5.97 -6.33
N LEU A 117 -10.54 -5.52 -5.35
CA LEU A 117 -11.68 -6.28 -4.81
C LEU A 117 -12.72 -6.66 -5.87
N ASN A 118 -12.84 -5.84 -6.92
CA ASN A 118 -13.76 -6.04 -8.03
C ASN A 118 -13.09 -6.60 -9.29
N SER A 119 -11.83 -7.07 -9.22
CA SER A 119 -11.14 -7.59 -10.41
C SER A 119 -11.51 -9.04 -10.77
N SER A 120 -12.14 -9.77 -9.85
CA SER A 120 -12.57 -11.15 -10.05
C SER A 120 -13.88 -11.23 -10.86
N ASN A 121 -13.97 -12.20 -11.76
CA ASN A 121 -15.19 -12.54 -12.51
C ASN A 121 -15.77 -13.90 -12.08
N ALA A 122 -15.31 -14.43 -10.94
CA ALA A 122 -15.78 -15.71 -10.42
C ALA A 122 -17.29 -15.68 -10.13
N SER A 123 -17.96 -16.80 -10.37
CA SER A 123 -19.41 -16.91 -10.23
C SER A 123 -19.88 -17.14 -8.79
N ASN A 124 -18.97 -17.47 -7.87
CA ASN A 124 -19.26 -17.66 -6.45
C ASN A 124 -18.22 -17.00 -5.56
N VAL A 125 -18.59 -16.74 -4.31
CA VAL A 125 -17.75 -15.97 -3.38
C VAL A 125 -16.47 -16.68 -2.99
N ILE A 126 -16.45 -18.00 -2.81
CA ILE A 126 -15.22 -18.73 -2.45
C ILE A 126 -14.16 -18.57 -3.54
N ASP A 127 -14.56 -18.73 -4.81
CA ASP A 127 -13.63 -18.57 -5.93
C ASP A 127 -13.22 -17.11 -6.11
N ARG A 128 -14.13 -16.16 -5.86
CA ARG A 128 -13.79 -14.72 -5.82
C ARG A 128 -12.74 -14.42 -4.76
N LEU A 129 -12.89 -14.94 -3.55
CA LEU A 129 -11.89 -14.79 -2.48
C LEU A 129 -10.57 -15.46 -2.89
N ARG A 130 -10.61 -16.64 -3.51
CA ARG A 130 -9.41 -17.33 -4.02
C ARG A 130 -8.63 -16.46 -5.01
N GLU A 131 -9.30 -15.93 -6.03
CA GLU A 131 -8.69 -15.03 -7.03
C GLU A 131 -8.18 -13.72 -6.40
N MET A 132 -8.89 -13.19 -5.40
CA MET A 132 -8.42 -12.04 -4.62
C MET A 132 -7.11 -12.36 -3.90
N GLY A 133 -7.02 -13.51 -3.23
CA GLY A 133 -5.81 -13.98 -2.55
C GLY A 133 -4.60 -14.11 -3.47
N GLU A 134 -4.80 -14.76 -4.62
CA GLU A 134 -3.75 -14.98 -5.63
C GLU A 134 -3.23 -13.69 -6.26
N SER A 135 -4.06 -12.64 -6.31
CA SER A 135 -3.70 -11.36 -6.89
C SER A 135 -3.14 -10.35 -5.88
N HIS A 136 -3.50 -10.42 -4.60
CA HIS A 136 -3.10 -9.47 -3.56
C HIS A 136 -1.58 -9.32 -3.48
N ALA A 137 -0.90 -10.43 -3.25
CA ALA A 137 0.56 -10.54 -3.21
C ALA A 137 1.25 -9.90 -4.42
N ARG A 138 0.70 -10.12 -5.63
CA ARG A 138 1.28 -9.59 -6.86
C ARG A 138 1.11 -8.08 -6.95
N LEU A 139 -0.09 -7.56 -6.63
CA LEU A 139 -0.43 -6.16 -6.84
C LEU A 139 0.20 -5.26 -5.78
N PHE A 140 0.16 -5.66 -4.51
CA PHE A 140 0.59 -4.80 -3.41
C PHE A 140 2.08 -4.93 -3.08
N SER A 141 2.78 -5.97 -3.51
CA SER A 141 4.26 -6.04 -3.37
C SER A 141 5.04 -5.22 -4.42
N GLN A 142 4.39 -4.76 -5.49
CA GLN A 142 5.07 -4.08 -6.61
C GLN A 142 5.30 -2.58 -6.37
N ASP A 143 4.47 -1.94 -5.56
CA ASP A 143 4.50 -0.50 -5.32
C ASP A 143 4.43 -0.18 -3.82
N ILE A 144 5.49 -0.55 -3.09
CA ILE A 144 5.56 -0.33 -1.64
C ILE A 144 5.50 1.17 -1.32
N GLU A 145 6.24 2.01 -2.06
CA GLU A 145 6.29 3.46 -1.81
C GLU A 145 5.04 4.20 -2.28
N GLY A 146 4.35 3.75 -3.32
CA GLY A 146 3.15 4.39 -3.83
C GLY A 146 1.85 3.86 -3.22
N PHE A 147 1.89 2.72 -2.51
CA PHE A 147 0.71 2.14 -1.86
C PHE A 147 0.93 1.79 -0.38
N ASN A 148 1.78 0.80 -0.04
CA ASN A 148 1.84 0.27 1.33
C ASN A 148 2.29 1.31 2.36
N VAL A 149 3.41 1.99 2.09
CA VAL A 149 3.93 3.01 3.02
C VAL A 149 2.91 4.12 3.26
N PRO A 150 2.34 4.78 2.23
CA PRO A 150 1.36 5.82 2.48
C PRO A 150 0.06 5.28 3.10
N MET A 151 -0.40 4.08 2.73
CA MET A 151 -1.55 3.43 3.38
C MET A 151 -1.32 3.28 4.88
N PHE A 152 -0.15 2.75 5.28
CA PHE A 152 0.20 2.57 6.69
C PHE A 152 0.29 3.90 7.43
N GLN A 153 0.87 4.93 6.81
CA GLN A 153 0.88 6.29 7.37
C GLN A 153 -0.54 6.82 7.66
N PHE A 154 -1.52 6.55 6.79
CA PHE A 154 -2.91 6.94 7.02
C PHE A 154 -3.57 6.14 8.16
N ILE A 155 -3.48 4.80 8.14
CA ILE A 155 -4.18 3.97 9.15
C ILE A 155 -3.57 4.11 10.55
N THR A 156 -2.29 4.47 10.66
CA THR A 156 -1.64 4.75 11.94
C THR A 156 -1.66 6.24 12.31
N TRP A 157 -2.41 7.07 11.59
CA TRP A 157 -2.58 8.48 11.95
C TRP A 157 -3.51 8.59 13.15
N ILE A 158 -2.94 8.86 14.34
CA ILE A 158 -3.64 8.94 15.63
C ILE A 158 -4.35 10.28 15.90
N PRO A 159 -3.89 11.45 15.42
CA PRO A 159 -4.55 12.73 15.69
C PRO A 159 -6.03 12.70 15.30
N LYS A 160 -6.93 13.12 16.20
CA LYS A 160 -8.38 13.13 15.98
C LYS A 160 -8.83 14.33 15.15
N ASP A 161 -8.29 14.44 13.95
CA ASP A 161 -8.63 15.47 12.97
C ASP A 161 -9.55 14.92 11.87
N ARG A 162 -9.93 15.79 10.93
CA ARG A 162 -10.79 15.43 9.79
C ARG A 162 -10.19 14.32 8.91
N VAL A 163 -8.87 14.19 8.86
CA VAL A 163 -8.20 13.12 8.09
C VAL A 163 -8.42 11.79 8.80
N HIS A 164 -8.21 11.73 10.12
CA HIS A 164 -8.47 10.52 10.90
C HIS A 164 -9.92 10.09 10.83
N GLU A 165 -10.87 11.02 11.03
CA GLU A 165 -12.31 10.72 10.91
C GLU A 165 -12.66 10.15 9.53
N HIS A 166 -12.09 10.70 8.47
CA HIS A 166 -12.25 10.21 7.11
C HIS A 166 -11.69 8.80 6.93
N VAL A 167 -10.46 8.54 7.40
CA VAL A 167 -9.81 7.22 7.32
C VAL A 167 -10.64 6.17 8.07
N VAL A 168 -11.08 6.47 9.29
CA VAL A 168 -11.93 5.57 10.09
C VAL A 168 -13.24 5.27 9.37
N ARG A 169 -13.91 6.30 8.82
CA ARG A 169 -15.16 6.12 8.08
C ARG A 169 -14.96 5.22 6.86
N ARG A 170 -13.96 5.48 6.03
CA ARG A 170 -13.65 4.63 4.85
C ARG A 170 -13.27 3.21 5.27
N ARG A 171 -12.59 3.03 6.40
CA ARG A 171 -12.28 1.71 6.94
C ARG A 171 -13.53 0.94 7.35
N VAL A 172 -14.48 1.60 8.02
CA VAL A 172 -15.78 0.99 8.38
C VAL A 172 -16.57 0.61 7.12
N GLU A 173 -16.59 1.46 6.10
CA GLU A 173 -17.23 1.17 4.82
C GLU A 173 -16.59 -0.05 4.13
N MET A 174 -15.26 -0.17 4.16
CA MET A 174 -14.55 -1.34 3.62
C MET A 174 -14.85 -2.62 4.42
N LEU A 175 -14.90 -2.56 5.75
CA LEU A 175 -15.26 -3.72 6.58
C LEU A 175 -16.68 -4.22 6.29
N ARG A 176 -17.63 -3.29 6.11
CA ARG A 176 -19.01 -3.64 5.72
C ARG A 176 -19.07 -4.30 4.35
N TRP A 177 -18.31 -3.79 3.39
CA TRP A 177 -18.23 -4.40 2.06
C TRP A 177 -17.78 -5.87 2.12
N TYR A 178 -16.78 -6.18 2.95
CA TYR A 178 -16.36 -7.57 3.16
C TYR A 178 -17.46 -8.39 3.85
N ALA A 179 -18.12 -7.85 4.87
CA ALA A 179 -19.23 -8.54 5.54
C ALA A 179 -20.35 -8.88 4.54
N ASP A 180 -20.75 -7.93 3.70
CA ASP A 180 -21.78 -8.13 2.67
C ASP A 180 -21.35 -9.23 1.67
N LEU A 181 -20.08 -9.27 1.26
CA LEU A 181 -19.54 -10.32 0.40
C LEU A 181 -19.60 -11.70 1.06
N ILE A 182 -19.27 -11.79 2.35
CA ILE A 182 -19.32 -13.06 3.10
C ILE A 182 -20.78 -13.53 3.28
N GLU A 183 -21.71 -12.62 3.58
CA GLU A 183 -23.13 -12.95 3.66
C GLU A 183 -23.70 -13.41 2.30
N GLU A 184 -23.25 -12.81 1.20
CA GLU A 184 -23.56 -13.31 -0.15
C GLU A 184 -23.08 -14.76 -0.33
N GLY A 185 -21.86 -15.08 0.09
CA GLY A 185 -21.32 -16.43 0.00
C GLY A 185 -22.08 -17.44 0.85
N LYS A 186 -22.58 -17.02 2.02
CA LYS A 186 -23.46 -17.84 2.86
C LYS A 186 -24.81 -18.07 2.20
N ALA A 187 -25.42 -17.04 1.62
CA ALA A 187 -26.68 -17.15 0.89
C ALA A 187 -26.56 -18.04 -0.36
N GLN A 188 -25.40 -18.03 -1.03
CA GLN A 188 -25.06 -18.93 -2.13
C GLN A 188 -24.83 -20.38 -1.67
N GLY A 189 -24.67 -20.63 -0.36
CA GLY A 189 -24.29 -21.93 0.18
C GLY A 189 -22.85 -22.34 -0.11
N THR A 190 -21.97 -21.40 -0.50
CA THR A 190 -20.55 -21.64 -0.75
C THR A 190 -19.68 -21.40 0.49
N ILE A 191 -20.14 -20.55 1.40
CA ILE A 191 -19.57 -20.32 2.73
C ILE A 191 -20.46 -20.96 3.80
N ARG A 192 -19.85 -21.61 4.80
CA ARG A 192 -20.57 -22.24 5.91
C ARG A 192 -21.32 -21.20 6.75
N ALA A 193 -22.60 -21.48 7.00
CA ALA A 193 -23.50 -20.56 7.70
C ALA A 193 -23.28 -20.52 9.23
N ASP A 194 -22.59 -21.51 9.81
CA ASP A 194 -22.31 -21.64 11.24
C ASP A 194 -21.15 -20.78 11.74
N ILE A 195 -20.42 -20.13 10.84
CA ILE A 195 -19.27 -19.27 11.19
C ILE A 195 -19.72 -17.81 11.20
N GLU A 196 -19.44 -17.10 12.29
CA GLU A 196 -19.72 -15.66 12.39
C GLU A 196 -19.00 -14.86 11.30
N THR A 197 -19.73 -13.96 10.64
CA THR A 197 -19.20 -13.14 9.53
C THR A 197 -18.06 -12.25 9.98
N ASP A 198 -18.19 -11.61 11.14
CA ASP A 198 -17.17 -10.72 11.70
C ASP A 198 -15.84 -11.45 11.95
N LEU A 199 -15.90 -12.76 12.30
CA LEU A 199 -14.69 -13.57 12.47
C LEU A 199 -13.99 -13.79 11.13
N ILE A 200 -14.74 -14.15 10.08
CA ILE A 200 -14.17 -14.34 8.74
C ILE A 200 -13.54 -13.04 8.23
N VAL A 201 -14.22 -11.90 8.40
CA VAL A 201 -13.70 -10.59 8.02
C VAL A 201 -12.43 -10.25 8.79
N ALA A 202 -12.38 -10.50 10.10
CA ALA A 202 -11.18 -10.27 10.91
C ALA A 202 -10.00 -11.13 10.46
N GLU A 203 -10.22 -12.41 10.14
CA GLU A 203 -9.18 -13.32 9.65
C GLU A 203 -8.66 -12.93 8.27
N LEU A 204 -9.53 -12.45 7.38
CA LEU A 204 -9.11 -11.89 6.08
C LEU A 204 -8.16 -10.70 6.28
N PHE A 205 -8.49 -9.78 7.19
CA PHE A 205 -7.62 -8.64 7.49
C PHE A 205 -6.33 -9.03 8.20
N ALA A 206 -6.36 -10.02 9.09
CA ALA A 206 -5.15 -10.54 9.72
C ALA A 206 -4.18 -11.10 8.68
N TRP A 207 -4.70 -11.79 7.65
CA TRP A 207 -3.90 -12.26 6.52
C TRP A 207 -3.34 -11.12 5.66
N ILE A 208 -4.18 -10.14 5.27
CA ILE A 208 -3.73 -8.96 4.51
C ILE A 208 -2.61 -8.22 5.26
N TRP A 209 -2.82 -7.97 6.55
CA TRP A 209 -1.84 -7.26 7.38
C TRP A 209 -0.56 -8.05 7.58
N TRP A 210 -0.64 -9.37 7.76
CA TRP A 210 0.55 -10.22 7.80
C TRP A 210 1.42 -10.00 6.56
N GLU A 211 0.80 -10.02 5.38
CA GLU A 211 1.51 -9.84 4.12
C GLU A 211 2.06 -8.41 3.95
N ASP A 212 1.24 -7.38 4.17
CA ASP A 212 1.65 -5.98 4.00
C ASP A 212 2.76 -5.58 4.98
N LEU A 213 2.64 -5.98 6.26
CA LEU A 213 3.66 -5.70 7.27
C LEU A 213 4.97 -6.42 6.95
N SER A 214 4.90 -7.66 6.46
CA SER A 214 6.11 -8.40 6.04
C SER A 214 6.87 -7.65 4.94
N TYR A 215 6.16 -7.06 3.96
CA TYR A 215 6.78 -6.24 2.93
C TYR A 215 7.37 -4.94 3.49
N LEU A 216 6.71 -4.30 4.44
CA LEU A 216 7.21 -3.09 5.11
C LEU A 216 8.44 -3.36 5.98
N GLU A 217 8.51 -4.52 6.61
CA GLU A 217 9.67 -4.96 7.41
C GLU A 217 10.86 -5.41 6.57
N GLY A 218 10.66 -5.56 5.25
CA GLY A 218 11.70 -6.02 4.32
C GLY A 218 11.96 -7.52 4.41
N LEU A 219 10.99 -8.31 4.88
CA LEU A 219 11.07 -9.76 4.82
C LEU A 219 11.16 -10.23 3.37
N ASP A 220 11.90 -11.32 3.14
CA ASP A 220 12.07 -11.83 1.79
C ASP A 220 10.72 -12.26 1.20
N ARG A 221 10.55 -11.99 -0.10
CA ARG A 221 9.30 -12.21 -0.81
C ARG A 221 8.88 -13.68 -0.79
N GLU A 222 9.83 -14.61 -0.90
CA GLU A 222 9.53 -16.03 -0.98
C GLU A 222 8.93 -16.56 0.33
N SER A 223 9.56 -16.24 1.46
CA SER A 223 9.06 -16.59 2.80
C SER A 223 7.70 -15.96 3.10
N THR A 224 7.53 -14.68 2.74
CA THR A 224 6.27 -13.95 2.93
C THR A 224 5.12 -14.62 2.16
N LEU A 225 5.33 -14.91 0.87
CA LEU A 225 4.33 -15.53 0.02
C LEU A 225 3.95 -16.94 0.49
N LYS A 226 4.93 -17.72 0.95
CA LYS A 226 4.66 -19.07 1.47
C LYS A 226 3.81 -19.03 2.74
N GLY A 227 4.09 -18.12 3.68
CA GLY A 227 3.29 -17.93 4.89
C GLY A 227 1.88 -17.44 4.56
N SER A 228 1.80 -16.40 3.73
CA SER A 228 0.57 -15.76 3.26
C SER A 228 -0.37 -16.76 2.57
N ALA A 229 0.11 -17.49 1.56
CA ALA A 229 -0.69 -18.46 0.82
C ALA A 229 -1.23 -19.60 1.71
N ASN A 230 -0.42 -20.07 2.67
CA ASN A 230 -0.85 -21.11 3.61
C ASN A 230 -1.95 -20.61 4.57
N MET A 231 -1.82 -19.39 5.10
CA MET A 231 -2.86 -18.79 5.94
C MET A 231 -4.16 -18.64 5.16
N PHE A 232 -4.09 -18.12 3.94
CA PHE A 232 -5.25 -17.88 3.11
C PHE A 232 -5.95 -19.17 2.67
N SER A 233 -5.20 -20.18 2.21
CA SER A 233 -5.78 -21.48 1.85
C SER A 233 -6.49 -22.13 3.02
N ARG A 234 -5.89 -22.13 4.21
CA ARG A 234 -6.52 -22.69 5.42
C ARG A 234 -7.78 -21.94 5.83
N LEU A 235 -7.80 -20.61 5.65
CA LEU A 235 -8.99 -19.81 5.85
C LEU A 235 -10.10 -20.26 4.89
N LEU A 236 -9.82 -20.33 3.59
CA LEU A 236 -10.80 -20.75 2.57
C LEU A 236 -11.32 -22.18 2.81
N ASP A 237 -10.44 -23.13 3.08
CA ASP A 237 -10.81 -24.53 3.35
C ASP A 237 -11.70 -24.64 4.59
N ARG A 238 -11.44 -23.81 5.61
CA ARG A 238 -12.26 -23.77 6.82
C ARG A 238 -13.61 -23.10 6.56
N ILE A 239 -13.73 -22.08 5.72
CA ILE A 239 -15.02 -21.39 5.53
C ILE A 239 -15.87 -21.99 4.42
N SER A 240 -15.30 -22.79 3.51
CA SER A 240 -16.04 -23.41 2.42
C SER A 240 -16.97 -24.53 2.90
N THR A 241 -18.15 -24.63 2.27
CA THR A 241 -19.06 -25.78 2.45
C THR A 241 -18.55 -27.05 1.77
N SER A 242 -17.73 -26.88 0.73
CA SER A 242 -17.07 -27.95 -0.02
C SER A 242 -15.69 -28.23 0.57
N ALA A 243 -15.60 -28.72 1.81
CA ALA A 243 -14.32 -29.21 2.31
C ALA A 243 -13.84 -30.37 1.42
N PRO A 244 -12.56 -30.43 1.01
CA PRO A 244 -12.02 -31.64 0.39
C PRO A 244 -12.21 -32.78 1.40
N GLU A 245 -12.70 -33.95 0.95
CA GLU A 245 -12.65 -35.15 1.76
C GLU A 245 -11.22 -35.30 2.30
N ARG A 246 -11.05 -35.14 3.62
CA ARG A 246 -9.80 -35.49 4.29
C ARG A 246 -9.65 -37.01 4.17
N ARG A 247 -8.94 -37.46 3.14
CA ARG A 247 -8.36 -38.80 3.06
C ARG A 247 -7.09 -38.87 3.90
#